data_AF-X1UBY4-F1
#
_entry.id   AF-X1UBY4-F1
#
_cell.length_a   1.000
_cell.length_b   1.000
_cell.length_c   1.000
_cell.angle_alpha   90.00
_cell.angle_beta   90.00
_cell.angle_gamma   90.00
#
_symmetry.space_group_name_H-M   'P 1'
#
loop_
_entity.id
_entity.type
_entity.pdbx_description
1 polymer ?
#
loop_
_entity_poly.entity_id
_entity_poly.type
_entity_poly.pdbx_seq_one_letter_code
_entity_poly.pdbx_strand_id
1 'polypeptide(L)'
;MPGRQAGGIVWVEDQPVPKEIIKTTRAFRERLLADPYRPAYHFCVPEDVGRPGDPNGAFYYNGRYHLMYLYKREGSGFSLGHVSSKDLLHWRHHPDAIGPGDGDHGVFSGGGFVDRDGKAVITYWEFMDDETREQHGDGTYKGRIFGIGIAESMDEHFDTWTKCSANPVIPSTDWGITVAKDQ
;
A
#
# COMPACT_ATOMS: atom_id res chain seq x y z
N MET A 1 -15.19 17.57 4.04
CA MET A 1 -14.13 16.74 4.65
C MET A 1 -14.66 15.33 4.78
N PRO A 2 -14.05 14.30 4.17
CA PRO A 2 -14.47 12.92 4.39
C PRO A 2 -14.21 12.55 5.87
N GLY A 3 -15.19 11.91 6.51
CA GLY A 3 -15.05 11.45 7.91
C GLY A 3 -14.10 10.27 8.03
N ARG A 4 -13.41 10.14 9.17
CA ARG A 4 -12.67 8.94 9.55
C ARG A 4 -13.63 7.92 10.15
N GLN A 5 -13.42 6.63 9.87
CA GLN A 5 -14.26 5.55 10.35
C GLN A 5 -13.43 4.46 11.04
N ALA A 6 -13.87 4.00 12.22
CA ALA A 6 -13.33 2.81 12.88
C ALA A 6 -14.45 2.09 13.64
N GLY A 7 -14.66 0.79 13.35
CA GLY A 7 -15.68 -0.01 14.04
C GLY A 7 -17.12 0.55 13.95
N GLY A 8 -17.48 1.19 12.82
CA GLY A 8 -18.79 1.83 12.64
C GLY A 8 -18.93 3.22 13.29
N ILE A 9 -17.89 3.71 13.98
CA ILE A 9 -17.85 5.06 14.55
C ILE A 9 -17.27 6.00 13.50
N VAL A 10 -18.04 7.02 13.11
CA VAL A 10 -17.64 8.07 12.15
C VAL A 10 -17.35 9.36 12.91
N TRP A 11 -16.21 9.99 12.65
CA TRP A 11 -15.92 11.34 13.15
C TRP A 11 -15.20 12.20 12.11
N VAL A 12 -15.33 13.51 12.23
CA VAL A 12 -14.70 14.49 11.34
C VAL A 12 -13.40 14.96 11.96
N GLU A 13 -12.41 15.28 11.14
CA GLU A 13 -11.06 15.69 11.57
C GLU A 13 -11.06 16.89 12.52
N ASP A 14 -11.98 17.83 12.34
CA ASP A 14 -12.13 19.03 13.17
C ASP A 14 -13.01 18.81 14.42
N GLN A 15 -13.38 17.57 14.74
CA GLN A 15 -14.18 17.22 15.91
C GLN A 15 -13.35 16.40 16.92
N PRO A 16 -13.69 16.47 18.23
CA PRO A 16 -13.04 15.63 19.22
C PRO A 16 -13.16 14.14 18.86
N VAL A 17 -12.03 13.42 18.96
CA VAL A 17 -12.02 11.97 18.77
C VAL A 17 -12.96 11.31 19.80
N PRO A 18 -13.87 10.42 19.39
CA PRO A 18 -14.79 9.76 20.31
C PRO A 18 -14.06 9.05 21.45
N LYS A 19 -14.57 9.18 22.68
CA LYS A 19 -13.94 8.59 23.88
C LYS A 19 -13.71 7.09 23.77
N GLU A 20 -14.64 6.37 23.13
CA GLU A 20 -14.52 4.93 22.94
C GLU A 20 -13.36 4.57 22.01
N ILE A 21 -13.11 5.34 20.95
CA ILE A 21 -11.93 5.17 20.09
C ILE A 21 -10.64 5.37 20.90
N ILE A 22 -10.58 6.42 21.73
CA ILE A 22 -9.40 6.65 22.58
C ILE A 22 -9.15 5.47 23.53
N LYS A 23 -10.20 4.91 24.14
CA LYS A 23 -10.09 3.75 25.03
C LYS A 23 -9.62 2.51 24.30
N THR A 24 -10.22 2.18 23.16
CA THR A 24 -9.86 0.98 22.39
C THR A 24 -8.45 1.09 21.81
N THR A 25 -8.06 2.24 21.26
CA THR A 25 -6.69 2.50 20.80
C THR A 25 -5.67 2.36 21.94
N ARG A 26 -5.99 2.87 23.14
CA ARG A 26 -5.11 2.71 24.31
C ARG A 26 -4.94 1.24 24.70
N ALA A 27 -6.03 0.50 24.82
CA ALA A 27 -6.00 -0.91 25.19
C ALA A 27 -5.22 -1.75 24.15
N PHE A 28 -5.40 -1.46 22.87
CA PHE A 28 -4.67 -2.13 21.79
C PHE A 28 -3.16 -1.84 21.85
N ARG A 29 -2.77 -0.56 22.01
CA ARG A 29 -1.37 -0.17 22.19
C ARG A 29 -0.74 -0.84 23.41
N GLU A 30 -1.43 -0.87 24.53
CA GLU A 30 -0.94 -1.52 25.77
C GLU A 30 -0.75 -3.03 25.57
N ARG A 31 -1.65 -3.70 24.84
CA ARG A 31 -1.48 -5.10 24.44
C ARG A 31 -0.24 -5.32 23.58
N LEU A 32 -0.02 -4.47 22.57
CA LEU A 32 1.16 -4.56 21.70
C LEU A 32 2.47 -4.35 22.48
N LEU A 33 2.48 -3.43 23.45
CA LEU A 33 3.65 -3.19 24.31
C LEU A 33 3.93 -4.34 25.28
N ALA A 34 2.91 -5.11 25.66
CA ALA A 34 3.04 -6.25 26.55
C ALA A 34 3.45 -7.55 25.84
N ASP A 35 3.48 -7.58 24.50
CA ASP A 35 3.87 -8.77 23.73
C ASP A 35 5.41 -8.95 23.76
N PRO A 36 5.93 -10.00 24.43
CA PRO A 36 7.37 -10.21 24.55
C PRO A 36 8.04 -10.62 23.22
N TYR A 37 7.26 -10.98 22.21
CA TYR A 37 7.76 -11.36 20.88
C TYR A 37 7.69 -10.22 19.88
N ARG A 38 7.07 -9.08 20.23
CA ARG A 38 7.01 -7.92 19.35
C ARG A 38 8.37 -7.19 19.35
N PRO A 39 9.01 -7.00 18.20
CA PRO A 39 10.25 -6.24 18.11
C PRO A 39 10.08 -4.80 18.61
N ALA A 40 11.04 -4.33 19.41
CA ALA A 40 11.06 -2.95 19.92
C ALA A 40 11.79 -1.95 18.99
N TYR A 41 12.65 -2.43 18.09
CA TYR A 41 13.52 -1.61 17.25
C TYR A 41 13.28 -1.76 15.74
N HIS A 42 12.38 -2.67 15.33
CA HIS A 42 12.05 -2.87 13.93
C HIS A 42 10.65 -2.34 13.65
N PHE A 43 10.45 -1.80 12.45
CA PHE A 43 9.10 -1.53 11.97
C PHE A 43 8.29 -2.82 12.00
N CYS A 44 7.07 -2.73 12.53
CA CYS A 44 6.13 -3.83 12.60
C CYS A 44 4.75 -3.27 12.27
N VAL A 45 4.05 -3.89 11.32
CA VAL A 45 2.68 -3.53 10.98
C VAL A 45 1.85 -3.46 12.26
N PRO A 46 1.27 -2.30 12.61
CA PRO A 46 0.65 -2.10 13.91
C PRO A 46 -0.78 -2.63 13.95
N GLU A 47 -1.44 -2.77 12.80
CA GLU A 47 -2.87 -3.04 12.66
C GLU A 47 -3.15 -3.91 11.42
N ASP A 48 -4.40 -4.38 11.30
CA ASP A 48 -4.84 -5.27 10.22
C ASP A 48 -4.00 -6.55 10.05
N VAL A 49 -4.08 -7.18 8.87
CA VAL A 49 -3.38 -8.42 8.57
C VAL A 49 -2.05 -8.10 7.89
N GLY A 50 -0.96 -8.09 8.67
CA GLY A 50 0.42 -7.83 8.21
C GLY A 50 1.04 -8.93 7.32
N ARG A 51 0.24 -9.62 6.51
CA ARG A 51 0.70 -10.63 5.53
C ARG A 51 0.39 -10.15 4.11
N PRO A 52 1.26 -10.41 3.12
CA PRO A 52 2.56 -11.11 3.21
C PRO A 52 3.65 -10.32 3.97
N GLY A 53 3.52 -9.00 4.10
CA GLY A 53 4.38 -8.19 4.98
C GLY A 53 5.73 -7.79 4.40
N ASP A 54 5.94 -7.98 3.09
CA ASP A 54 7.19 -7.62 2.43
C ASP A 54 7.37 -6.09 2.32
N PRO A 55 8.61 -5.60 2.53
CA PRO A 55 8.95 -4.22 2.26
C PRO A 55 8.89 -3.98 0.75
N ASN A 56 8.17 -2.93 0.37
CA ASN A 56 8.00 -2.47 -1.00
C ASN A 56 8.55 -1.06 -1.13
N GLY A 57 8.55 -0.51 -2.35
CA GLY A 57 9.02 0.84 -2.71
C GLY A 57 9.65 1.65 -1.56
N ALA A 58 10.98 1.65 -1.50
CA ALA A 58 11.74 2.33 -0.45
C ALA A 58 12.72 3.32 -1.06
N PHE A 59 12.69 4.57 -0.59
CA PHE A 59 13.55 5.63 -1.11
C PHE A 59 13.84 6.69 -0.05
N TYR A 60 14.91 7.45 -0.25
CA TYR A 60 15.26 8.60 0.58
C TYR A 60 15.02 9.88 -0.21
N TYR A 61 14.27 10.82 0.37
CA TYR A 61 14.01 12.11 -0.23
C TYR A 61 13.84 13.18 0.85
N ASN A 62 14.36 14.39 0.59
CA ASN A 62 14.21 15.56 1.44
C ASN A 62 14.42 15.31 2.96
N GLY A 63 15.50 14.59 3.31
CA GLY A 63 15.84 14.34 4.72
C GLY A 63 15.12 13.15 5.37
N ARG A 64 14.33 12.38 4.62
CA ARG A 64 13.50 11.28 5.15
C ARG A 64 13.61 10.02 4.31
N TYR A 65 13.64 8.88 4.99
CA TYR A 65 13.40 7.57 4.40
C TYR A 65 11.89 7.34 4.32
N HIS A 66 11.41 6.91 3.16
CA HIS A 66 10.05 6.47 2.94
C HIS A 66 10.08 4.97 2.64
N LEU A 67 9.16 4.23 3.23
CA LEU A 67 9.02 2.80 3.07
C LEU A 67 7.56 2.48 2.85
N MET A 68 7.27 1.81 1.75
CA MET A 68 5.99 1.17 1.53
C MET A 68 6.07 -0.28 2.03
N TYR A 69 4.96 -0.82 2.51
CA TYR A 69 4.89 -2.20 2.97
C TYR A 69 3.57 -2.83 2.57
N LEU A 70 3.63 -4.09 2.14
CA LEU A 70 2.44 -4.80 1.69
C LEU A 70 1.72 -5.43 2.87
N TYR A 71 0.42 -5.18 2.96
CA TYR A 71 -0.44 -5.80 3.96
C TYR A 71 -1.86 -5.99 3.41
N LYS A 72 -2.67 -6.81 4.09
CA LYS A 72 -4.08 -6.97 3.76
C LYS A 72 -4.91 -6.08 4.69
N ARG A 73 -5.50 -5.04 4.11
CA ARG A 73 -6.38 -4.08 4.78
C ARG A 73 -7.76 -4.70 4.98
N GLU A 74 -8.26 -4.68 6.21
CA GLU A 74 -9.53 -5.30 6.54
C GLU A 74 -10.68 -4.60 5.80
N GLY A 75 -11.60 -5.37 5.22
CA GLY A 75 -12.73 -4.84 4.44
C GLY A 75 -12.36 -4.19 3.09
N SER A 76 -11.10 -4.31 2.65
CA SER A 76 -10.62 -3.82 1.36
C SER A 76 -9.89 -4.95 0.63
N GLY A 77 -8.58 -4.85 0.46
CA GLY A 77 -7.74 -5.87 -0.17
C GLY A 77 -6.27 -5.64 0.16
N PHE A 78 -5.39 -6.30 -0.61
CA PHE A 78 -3.96 -6.04 -0.50
C PHE A 78 -3.63 -4.60 -0.89
N SER A 79 -2.91 -3.92 -0.01
CA SER A 79 -2.60 -2.49 -0.09
C SER A 79 -1.13 -2.24 0.27
N LEU A 80 -0.56 -1.18 -0.28
CA LEU A 80 0.75 -0.67 0.12
C LEU A 80 0.56 0.41 1.19
N GLY A 81 0.77 0.05 2.45
CA GLY A 81 0.86 1.02 3.53
C GLY A 81 2.13 1.86 3.41
N HIS A 82 2.16 3.03 4.03
CA HIS A 82 3.28 3.97 3.92
C HIS A 82 3.74 4.47 5.29
N VAL A 83 5.03 4.36 5.54
CA VAL A 83 5.71 4.97 6.68
C VAL A 83 6.93 5.79 6.25
N SER A 84 7.29 6.81 7.04
CA SER A 84 8.55 7.53 6.87
C SER A 84 9.34 7.65 8.17
N SER A 85 10.65 7.78 8.06
CA SER A 85 11.56 7.92 9.19
C SER A 85 12.72 8.85 8.88
N LYS A 86 13.28 9.49 9.91
CA LYS A 86 14.54 10.26 9.80
C LYS A 86 15.77 9.42 10.17
N ASP A 87 15.58 8.30 10.86
CA ASP A 87 16.65 7.53 11.50
C ASP A 87 16.48 6.00 11.36
N LEU A 88 15.48 5.55 10.61
CA LEU A 88 15.10 4.15 10.42
C LEU A 88 14.67 3.41 11.70
N LEU A 89 14.46 4.15 12.80
CA LEU A 89 14.04 3.61 14.10
C LEU A 89 12.66 4.15 14.49
N HIS A 90 12.46 5.46 14.33
CA HIS A 90 11.21 6.13 14.65
C HIS A 90 10.41 6.38 13.38
N TRP A 91 9.25 5.75 13.29
CA TRP A 91 8.41 5.76 12.09
C TRP A 91 7.17 6.63 12.29
N ARG A 92 6.85 7.44 11.28
CA ARG A 92 5.58 8.14 11.13
C ARG A 92 4.72 7.37 10.15
N HIS A 93 3.47 7.10 10.53
CA HIS A 93 2.47 6.55 9.63
C HIS A 93 1.87 7.64 8.74
N HIS A 94 1.65 7.28 7.48
CA HIS A 94 0.99 8.07 6.45
C HIS A 94 -0.27 7.34 5.98
N PRO A 95 -1.16 7.98 5.19
CA PRO A 95 -2.21 7.26 4.48
C PRO A 95 -1.61 6.14 3.62
N ASP A 96 -2.40 5.10 3.33
CA ASP A 96 -1.96 4.05 2.41
C ASP A 96 -1.57 4.68 1.07
N ALA A 97 -0.44 4.26 0.51
CA ALA A 97 0.02 4.76 -0.77
C ALA A 97 -0.99 4.37 -1.85
N ILE A 98 -1.27 3.08 -2.00
CA ILE A 98 -2.27 2.57 -2.94
C ILE A 98 -2.94 1.31 -2.38
N GLY A 99 -4.20 1.12 -2.74
CA GLY A 99 -4.98 -0.09 -2.44
C GLY A 99 -5.82 -0.52 -3.66
N PRO A 100 -6.80 -1.43 -3.49
CA PRO A 100 -7.73 -1.81 -4.54
C PRO A 100 -8.45 -0.59 -5.14
N GLY A 101 -8.64 -0.60 -6.46
CA GLY A 101 -9.31 0.49 -7.17
C GLY A 101 -8.84 0.60 -8.61
N ASP A 102 -9.49 1.49 -9.38
CA ASP A 102 -9.16 1.72 -10.80
C ASP A 102 -9.15 0.42 -11.63
N GLY A 103 -10.03 -0.51 -11.27
CA GLY A 103 -10.28 -1.80 -11.91
C GLY A 103 -9.34 -2.94 -11.51
N ASP A 104 -8.43 -2.75 -10.54
CA ASP A 104 -7.75 -3.87 -9.87
C ASP A 104 -8.42 -4.22 -8.53
N HIS A 105 -8.18 -5.43 -8.05
CA HIS A 105 -8.74 -5.96 -6.80
C HIS A 105 -7.76 -5.83 -5.62
N GLY A 106 -6.69 -5.06 -5.80
CA GLY A 106 -5.60 -4.90 -4.85
C GLY A 106 -4.26 -4.77 -5.55
N VAL A 107 -3.23 -4.61 -4.74
CA VAL A 107 -1.87 -4.43 -5.21
C VAL A 107 -0.95 -5.42 -4.51
N PHE A 108 0.02 -5.95 -5.23
CA PHE A 108 1.05 -6.83 -4.69
C PHE A 108 2.44 -6.24 -4.95
N SER A 109 3.48 -7.00 -4.62
CA SER A 109 4.85 -6.52 -4.54
C SER A 109 5.34 -5.77 -5.80
N GLY A 110 6.23 -4.81 -5.56
CA GLY A 110 6.89 -4.02 -6.59
C GLY A 110 8.03 -3.19 -6.00
N GLY A 111 8.31 -2.05 -6.62
CA GLY A 111 9.45 -1.19 -6.26
C GLY A 111 9.07 0.29 -6.22
N GLY A 112 10.06 1.16 -6.02
CA GLY A 112 9.81 2.59 -6.03
C GLY A 112 11.09 3.40 -6.09
N PHE A 113 10.98 4.61 -6.65
CA PHE A 113 12.06 5.56 -6.76
C PHE A 113 11.51 7.00 -6.75
N VAL A 114 12.40 7.97 -6.57
CA VAL A 114 12.10 9.40 -6.75
C VAL A 114 12.97 9.91 -7.88
N ASP A 115 12.36 10.62 -8.83
CA ASP A 115 13.08 11.23 -9.95
C ASP A 115 13.75 12.56 -9.55
N ARG A 116 14.36 13.24 -10.54
CA ARG A 116 15.09 14.48 -10.32
C ARG A 116 14.20 15.67 -9.99
N ASP A 117 12.93 15.60 -10.36
CA ASP A 117 11.95 16.65 -10.13
C ASP A 117 11.19 16.43 -8.82
N GLY A 118 11.57 15.40 -8.06
CA GLY A 118 10.98 15.06 -6.76
C GLY A 118 9.69 14.25 -6.87
N LYS A 119 9.34 13.76 -8.06
CA LYS A 119 8.19 12.87 -8.25
C LYS A 119 8.56 11.47 -7.78
N ALA A 120 7.80 10.95 -6.84
CA ALA A 120 7.87 9.56 -6.44
C ALA A 120 7.04 8.69 -7.40
N VAL A 121 7.61 7.57 -7.80
CA VAL A 121 6.93 6.54 -8.59
C VAL A 121 7.07 5.21 -7.87
N ILE A 122 5.98 4.48 -7.72
CA ILE A 122 5.99 3.08 -7.30
C ILE A 122 5.50 2.19 -8.43
N THR A 123 6.12 1.03 -8.57
CA THR A 123 5.61 -0.08 -9.37
C THR A 123 4.91 -1.07 -8.46
N TYR A 124 3.90 -1.75 -8.98
CA TYR A 124 3.16 -2.77 -8.24
C TYR A 124 2.58 -3.80 -9.20
N TRP A 125 2.34 -5.01 -8.71
CA TRP A 125 1.54 -5.99 -9.44
C TRP A 125 0.05 -5.77 -9.18
N GLU A 126 -0.75 -5.67 -10.23
CA GLU A 126 -2.20 -5.56 -10.13
C GLU A 126 -2.80 -6.90 -9.69
N PHE A 127 -3.46 -6.91 -8.53
CA PHE A 127 -4.07 -8.11 -7.99
C PHE A 127 -5.40 -8.40 -8.69
N MET A 128 -5.60 -9.65 -9.04
CA MET A 128 -6.82 -10.21 -9.62
C MET A 128 -7.58 -10.98 -8.55
N ASP A 129 -8.91 -10.99 -8.60
CA ASP A 129 -9.68 -11.96 -7.83
C ASP A 129 -9.44 -13.40 -8.34
N ASP A 130 -9.88 -14.39 -7.56
CA ASP A 130 -9.61 -15.80 -7.87
C ASP A 130 -10.26 -16.25 -9.19
N GLU A 131 -11.46 -15.76 -9.49
CA GLU A 131 -12.18 -16.08 -10.72
C GLU A 131 -11.42 -15.53 -11.95
N THR A 132 -11.01 -14.26 -11.90
CA THR A 132 -10.22 -13.63 -12.97
C THR A 132 -8.88 -14.33 -13.14
N ARG A 133 -8.21 -14.68 -12.04
CA ARG A 133 -6.93 -15.40 -12.07
C ARG A 133 -7.05 -16.79 -12.69
N GLU A 134 -8.11 -17.54 -12.39
CA GLU A 134 -8.35 -18.87 -12.96
C GLU A 134 -8.58 -18.79 -14.47
N GLN A 135 -9.41 -17.85 -14.92
CA GLN A 135 -9.67 -17.60 -16.34
C GLN A 135 -8.42 -17.11 -17.08
N HIS A 136 -7.56 -16.30 -16.44
CA HIS A 136 -6.28 -15.94 -17.03
C HIS A 136 -5.34 -17.14 -17.19
N GLY A 137 -5.38 -18.11 -16.27
CA GLY A 137 -4.54 -19.29 -16.29
C GLY A 137 -4.88 -20.31 -17.38
N ASP A 138 -6.11 -20.30 -17.89
CA ASP A 138 -6.56 -21.20 -18.97
C ASP A 138 -6.35 -20.62 -20.38
N GLY A 139 -5.87 -19.37 -20.49
CA GLY A 139 -5.61 -18.68 -21.77
C GLY A 139 -6.86 -18.24 -22.53
N THR A 140 -8.05 -18.32 -21.93
CA THR A 140 -9.32 -17.97 -22.59
C THR A 140 -9.88 -16.61 -22.16
N TYR A 141 -9.29 -15.98 -21.15
CA TYR A 141 -9.77 -14.70 -20.62
C TYR A 141 -9.77 -13.58 -21.69
N LYS A 142 -10.94 -12.96 -21.88
CA LYS A 142 -11.14 -11.83 -22.81
C LYS A 142 -11.41 -10.49 -22.11
N GLY A 143 -11.06 -10.38 -20.82
CA GLY A 143 -11.28 -9.16 -20.03
C GLY A 143 -10.08 -8.21 -20.01
N ARG A 144 -10.02 -7.34 -19.00
CA ARG A 144 -8.91 -6.40 -18.79
C ARG A 144 -7.61 -7.17 -18.64
N ILE A 145 -6.56 -6.75 -19.33
CA ILE A 145 -5.23 -7.31 -19.10
C ILE A 145 -4.67 -6.73 -17.80
N PHE A 146 -4.21 -7.58 -16.90
CA PHE A 146 -3.52 -7.22 -15.66
C PHE A 146 -2.00 -7.32 -15.83
N GLY A 147 -1.23 -6.70 -14.95
CA GLY A 147 0.23 -6.78 -15.00
C GLY A 147 0.92 -5.85 -14.02
N ILE A 148 2.06 -5.30 -14.42
CA ILE A 148 2.74 -4.27 -13.62
C ILE A 148 2.10 -2.92 -13.88
N GLY A 149 1.54 -2.33 -12.83
CA GLY A 149 1.08 -0.95 -12.81
C GLY A 149 2.13 -0.02 -12.19
N ILE A 150 1.93 1.28 -12.41
CA ILE A 150 2.64 2.35 -11.71
C ILE A 150 1.67 3.32 -11.05
N ALA A 151 2.10 3.93 -9.94
CA ALA A 151 1.43 5.05 -9.30
C ALA A 151 2.44 6.14 -8.97
N GLU A 152 1.99 7.39 -9.00
CA GLU A 152 2.84 8.57 -8.83
C GLU A 152 2.36 9.43 -7.65
N SER A 153 3.30 10.10 -6.99
CA SER A 153 3.04 11.12 -5.97
C SER A 153 4.04 12.26 -6.06
N MET A 154 3.58 13.48 -5.73
CA MET A 154 4.38 14.71 -5.76
C MET A 154 4.14 15.62 -4.56
N ASP A 155 3.25 15.26 -3.63
CA ASP A 155 3.04 16.08 -2.43
C ASP A 155 4.23 15.93 -1.46
N GLU A 156 4.40 16.89 -0.56
CA GLU A 156 5.59 17.02 0.32
C GLU A 156 5.91 15.75 1.12
N HIS A 157 4.89 14.96 1.46
CA HIS A 157 5.04 13.78 2.29
C HIS A 157 4.75 12.48 1.55
N PHE A 158 4.35 12.56 0.29
CA PHE A 158 3.82 11.46 -0.51
C PHE A 158 2.59 10.80 0.13
N ASP A 159 1.70 11.62 0.68
CA ASP A 159 0.44 11.21 1.31
C ASP A 159 -0.66 10.90 0.29
N THR A 160 -0.52 11.36 -0.97
CA THR A 160 -1.50 11.17 -2.04
C THR A 160 -0.84 10.56 -3.27
N TRP A 161 -1.38 9.44 -3.75
CA TRP A 161 -0.90 8.75 -4.94
C TRP A 161 -1.99 8.62 -5.99
N THR A 162 -1.58 8.63 -7.26
CA THR A 162 -2.48 8.43 -8.41
C THR A 162 -1.97 7.27 -9.25
N LYS A 163 -2.80 6.24 -9.45
CA LYS A 163 -2.51 5.15 -10.38
C LYS A 163 -2.53 5.69 -11.81
N CYS A 164 -1.57 5.27 -12.64
CA CYS A 164 -1.51 5.70 -14.03
C CYS A 164 -2.71 5.15 -14.81
N SER A 165 -3.37 6.00 -15.61
CA SER A 165 -4.53 5.61 -16.42
C SER A 165 -4.19 4.62 -17.54
N ALA A 166 -2.92 4.48 -17.88
CA ALA A 166 -2.42 3.52 -18.88
C ALA A 166 -2.05 2.15 -18.26
N ASN A 167 -2.31 1.96 -16.96
CA ASN A 167 -2.03 0.70 -16.30
C ASN A 167 -2.85 -0.48 -16.90
N PRO A 168 -2.26 -1.69 -16.98
CA PRO A 168 -0.87 -2.00 -16.62
C PRO A 168 0.12 -1.50 -17.68
N VAL A 169 1.23 -0.90 -17.23
CA VAL A 169 2.31 -0.44 -18.13
C VAL A 169 3.16 -1.60 -18.67
N ILE A 170 3.18 -2.74 -17.97
CA ILE A 170 3.72 -3.99 -18.49
C ILE A 170 2.61 -5.04 -18.37
N PRO A 171 1.90 -5.34 -19.47
CA PRO A 171 0.87 -6.36 -19.47
C PRO A 171 1.44 -7.75 -19.17
N SER A 172 0.73 -8.53 -18.36
CA SER A 172 1.02 -9.95 -18.20
C SER A 172 0.69 -10.69 -19.50
N THR A 173 1.49 -11.71 -19.84
CA THR A 173 1.22 -12.63 -20.95
C THR A 173 1.13 -14.06 -20.44
N ASP A 174 0.63 -14.98 -21.27
CA ASP A 174 0.44 -16.41 -20.95
C ASP A 174 1.71 -17.12 -20.42
N TRP A 175 2.90 -16.56 -20.65
CA TRP A 175 4.19 -17.12 -20.22
C TRP A 175 4.90 -16.30 -19.14
N GLY A 176 4.25 -15.27 -18.56
CA GLY A 176 4.90 -14.26 -17.72
C GLY A 176 5.41 -13.05 -18.50
N ILE A 177 6.25 -12.21 -17.87
CA ILE A 177 6.77 -10.97 -18.49
C ILE A 177 7.78 -11.32 -19.58
N THR A 178 7.35 -11.32 -20.85
CA THR A 178 8.25 -11.46 -22.00
C THR A 178 7.77 -10.59 -23.16
N VAL A 179 7.89 -9.27 -23.05
CA VAL A 179 7.98 -8.43 -24.26
C VAL A 179 8.93 -7.27 -24.04
N ALA A 180 10.16 -7.43 -24.50
CA ALA A 180 10.94 -6.34 -25.08
C ALA A 180 11.74 -6.92 -26.25
N LYS A 181 11.24 -6.73 -27.47
CA LYS A 181 12.13 -6.61 -28.62
C LYS A 181 12.36 -5.11 -28.79
N ASP A 182 13.52 -4.65 -28.35
CA ASP A 182 14.04 -3.37 -28.85
C ASP A 182 14.09 -3.48 -30.38
N GLN A 183 13.46 -2.52 -31.07
CA GLN A 183 13.61 -2.35 -32.51
C GLN A 183 14.90 -1.59 -32.81
#